data_AF-A0A4D7JH77-F1
#
_entry.id   AF-A0A4D7JH77-F1
#
_cell.length_a   1.000
_cell.length_b   1.000
_cell.length_c   1.000
_cell.angle_alpha   90.00
_cell.angle_beta   90.00
_cell.angle_gamma   90.00
#
_symmetry.space_group_name_H-M   'P 1'
#
loop_
_entity.id
_entity.type
_entity.pdbx_description
1 polymer ?
#
loop_
_entity_poly.entity_id
_entity_poly.type
_entity_poly.pdbx_seq_one_letter_code
_entity_poly.pdbx_strand_id
1 'polypeptide(L)'
;MKHYILNIRLIAIFFFVQTGFIGFSQEDAAKPASSEAEELAKKLANPIASLISVPFQNNTDFGIGEFEGTRNTLNIQPVVPIKLSENLNLITRYIFPVITQYNITEPGSKQSGLSDAVVSAFFSPSNSEKFTWGVGPVFLLPIGSNDFLTTDQFGVGPTAVALTQTNGWTFGGLINQIWSVSGDEDRQDVSQMFFQPFIVYNWKSGSGIGANIEWTQNWETSEGTIWFNPTFSAVSAMGKQKFQLVIGPRFNLDAPDGARADLGGRAVLIFLFPK
;
A
#
# COMPACT_ATOMS: atom_id res chain seq x y z
N MET A 1 19.84 -34.89 10.19
CA MET A 1 20.87 -33.94 10.70
C MET A 1 21.72 -33.24 9.62
N LYS A 2 21.36 -33.29 8.32
CA LYS A 2 22.03 -32.51 7.25
C LYS A 2 21.17 -31.40 6.61
N HIS A 3 19.91 -31.23 7.03
CA HIS A 3 18.99 -30.23 6.45
C HIS A 3 18.88 -28.90 7.23
N TYR A 4 19.49 -28.79 8.41
CA TYR A 4 19.43 -27.56 9.22
C TYR A 4 20.57 -26.55 8.95
N ILE A 5 21.60 -26.95 8.19
CA ILE A 5 22.80 -26.11 7.96
C ILE A 5 22.63 -25.16 6.75
N LEU A 6 21.66 -25.43 5.86
CA LEU A 6 21.44 -24.61 4.66
C LEU A 6 20.66 -23.31 4.96
N ASN A 7 19.81 -23.31 6.00
CA ASN A 7 19.00 -22.14 6.38
C ASN A 7 19.76 -21.05 7.15
N ILE A 8 21.00 -21.31 7.57
CA ILE A 8 21.83 -20.30 8.26
C ILE A 8 22.64 -19.45 7.27
N ARG A 9 22.86 -19.94 6.04
CA ARG A 9 23.64 -19.21 5.02
C ARG A 9 22.83 -18.14 4.25
N LEU A 10 21.51 -18.26 4.16
CA LEU A 10 20.66 -17.20 3.59
C LEU A 10 20.42 -16.02 4.56
N ILE A 11 20.43 -16.28 5.87
CA ILE A 11 20.26 -15.23 6.89
C ILE A 11 21.52 -14.34 7.00
N ALA A 12 22.69 -14.86 6.64
CA ALA A 12 23.95 -14.11 6.66
C ALA A 12 24.12 -13.10 5.51
N ILE A 13 23.36 -13.24 4.41
CA ILE A 13 23.47 -12.33 3.25
C ILE A 13 22.67 -11.03 3.47
N PHE A 14 21.68 -11.03 4.36
CA PHE A 14 20.92 -9.83 4.72
C PHE A 14 21.63 -8.91 5.74
N PHE A 15 22.69 -9.40 6.41
CA PHE A 15 23.44 -8.62 7.41
C PHE A 15 24.68 -7.89 6.85
N PHE A 16 25.04 -8.10 5.58
CA PHE A 16 26.29 -7.55 5.00
C PHE A 16 26.12 -6.32 4.09
N VAL A 17 24.92 -5.74 4.00
CA VAL A 17 24.66 -4.51 3.21
C VAL A 17 24.61 -3.24 4.08
N GLN A 18 24.91 -3.34 5.38
CA GLN A 18 24.85 -2.19 6.31
C GLN A 18 26.13 -1.33 6.41
N THR A 19 27.22 -1.63 5.70
CA THR A 19 28.51 -0.92 5.87
C THR A 19 28.99 -0.13 4.64
N GLY A 20 28.09 0.21 3.70
CA GLY A 20 28.48 0.78 2.39
C GLY A 20 28.13 2.23 2.08
N PHE A 21 27.50 3.01 2.97
CA PHE A 21 27.12 4.41 2.68
C PHE A 21 27.71 5.37 3.71
N ILE A 22 29.03 5.52 3.71
CA ILE A 22 29.70 6.68 4.32
C ILE A 22 30.64 7.27 3.27
N GLY A 23 30.38 8.53 2.90
CA GLY A 23 31.36 9.38 2.22
C GLY A 23 30.99 9.75 0.78
N PHE A 24 30.29 10.87 0.62
CA PHE A 24 30.74 12.07 -0.11
C PHE A 24 29.50 12.95 -0.39
N SER A 25 29.30 13.97 0.42
CA SER A 25 28.99 15.31 -0.11
C SER A 25 29.33 16.35 0.93
N GLN A 26 30.17 17.28 0.50
CA GLN A 26 30.68 18.40 1.25
C GLN A 26 29.58 19.47 1.40
N GLU A 27 29.62 20.07 2.57
CA GLU A 27 28.98 21.25 3.14
C GLU A 27 28.43 22.30 2.15
N ASP A 28 27.11 22.53 2.22
CA ASP A 28 26.49 23.83 1.99
C ASP A 28 25.52 24.10 3.15
N ALA A 29 25.75 25.19 3.88
CA ALA A 29 24.95 25.58 5.03
C ALA A 29 23.53 25.99 4.59
N ALA A 30 22.57 25.07 4.75
CA ALA A 30 21.14 25.33 4.61
C ALA A 30 20.40 24.78 5.85
N LYS A 31 19.25 25.39 6.19
CA LYS A 31 18.32 25.01 7.29
C LYS A 31 18.31 23.50 7.54
N PRO A 32 18.18 23.03 8.79
CA PRO A 32 18.48 21.65 9.15
C PRO A 32 17.67 20.71 8.26
N ALA A 33 18.34 20.04 7.32
CA ALA A 33 17.75 19.13 6.34
C ALA A 33 16.94 18.01 7.02
N SER A 34 17.20 17.75 8.29
CA SER A 34 16.42 16.88 9.17
C SER A 34 14.97 17.35 9.35
N SER A 35 14.71 18.65 9.55
CA SER A 35 13.35 19.15 9.83
C SER A 35 12.39 18.98 8.64
N GLU A 36 12.87 19.21 7.42
CA GLU A 36 12.04 19.09 6.23
C GLU A 36 11.81 17.62 5.84
N ALA A 37 12.82 16.77 5.98
CA ALA A 37 12.69 15.34 5.76
C ALA A 37 11.75 14.69 6.78
N GLU A 38 11.81 15.13 8.05
CA GLU A 38 10.90 14.72 9.11
C GLU A 38 9.45 15.10 8.82
N GLU A 39 9.20 16.38 8.47
CA GLU A 39 7.85 16.83 8.11
C GLU A 39 7.29 16.08 6.90
N LEU A 40 8.13 15.82 5.92
CA LEU A 40 7.72 15.11 4.72
C LEU A 40 7.39 13.64 5.02
N ALA A 41 8.23 12.97 5.80
CA ALA A 41 7.96 11.60 6.25
C ALA A 41 6.66 11.52 7.06
N LYS A 42 6.41 12.50 7.94
CA LYS A 42 5.15 12.64 8.69
C LYS A 42 3.94 12.79 7.75
N LYS A 43 4.02 13.66 6.74
CA LYS A 43 2.94 13.84 5.75
C LYS A 43 2.69 12.57 4.94
N LEU A 44 3.74 11.86 4.55
CA LEU A 44 3.64 10.61 3.79
C LEU A 44 3.05 9.45 4.59
N ALA A 45 3.21 9.43 5.92
CA ALA A 45 2.54 8.47 6.79
C ALA A 45 1.02 8.70 6.93
N ASN A 46 0.49 9.82 6.43
CA ASN A 46 -0.92 10.16 6.47
C ASN A 46 -1.57 9.91 5.09
N PRO A 47 -2.47 8.90 4.94
CA PRO A 47 -3.08 8.53 3.66
C PRO A 47 -3.95 9.62 3.01
N ILE A 48 -4.36 10.63 3.79
CA ILE A 48 -5.17 11.78 3.32
C ILE A 48 -4.46 13.11 3.57
N ALA A 49 -3.12 13.08 3.63
CA ALA A 49 -2.35 14.31 3.66
C ALA A 49 -2.63 15.14 2.41
N SER A 50 -2.61 16.46 2.58
CA SER A 50 -2.80 17.40 1.47
C SER A 50 -1.52 17.53 0.63
N LEU A 51 -1.07 16.41 0.05
CA LEU A 51 0.13 16.25 -0.75
C LEU A 51 -0.20 15.52 -2.07
N ILE A 52 0.18 16.12 -3.21
CA ILE A 52 0.06 15.41 -4.50
C ILE A 52 1.16 14.36 -4.54
N SER A 53 0.77 13.10 -4.66
CA SER A 53 1.73 11.99 -4.72
C SER A 53 1.28 10.87 -5.65
N VAL A 54 2.27 10.12 -6.15
CA VAL A 54 2.03 8.93 -6.95
C VAL A 54 2.91 7.80 -6.41
N PRO A 55 2.39 6.99 -5.46
CA PRO A 55 2.95 5.73 -5.04
C PRO A 55 2.88 4.67 -6.14
N PHE A 56 4.01 4.03 -6.41
CA PHE A 56 4.12 2.78 -7.14
C PHE A 56 4.44 1.69 -6.13
N GLN A 57 3.41 0.94 -5.72
CA GLN A 57 3.54 -0.14 -4.75
C GLN A 57 3.57 -1.48 -5.48
N ASN A 58 4.71 -2.16 -5.43
CA ASN A 58 4.86 -3.51 -5.93
C ASN A 58 4.82 -4.51 -4.78
N ASN A 59 3.94 -5.50 -4.94
CA ASN A 59 3.76 -6.64 -4.07
C ASN A 59 4.14 -7.90 -4.86
N THR A 60 5.14 -8.65 -4.41
CA THR A 60 5.52 -9.94 -5.02
C THR A 60 5.28 -11.04 -4.00
N ASP A 61 4.34 -11.93 -4.29
CA ASP A 61 3.87 -12.99 -3.41
C ASP A 61 4.21 -14.36 -4.03
N PHE A 62 4.72 -15.28 -3.21
CA PHE A 62 5.27 -16.58 -3.62
C PHE A 62 4.59 -17.74 -2.87
N GLY A 63 4.66 -18.93 -3.45
CA GLY A 63 4.11 -20.14 -2.84
C GLY A 63 2.60 -20.07 -2.72
N ILE A 64 1.91 -19.61 -3.78
CA ILE A 64 0.46 -19.43 -3.76
C ILE A 64 -0.24 -20.72 -4.19
N GLY A 65 -1.10 -21.25 -3.31
CA GLY A 65 -1.94 -22.41 -3.61
C GLY A 65 -1.16 -23.70 -3.86
N GLU A 66 -1.85 -24.71 -4.39
CA GLU A 66 -1.31 -26.07 -4.55
C GLU A 66 -0.17 -26.21 -5.57
N PHE A 67 -0.03 -25.23 -6.48
CA PHE A 67 0.99 -25.25 -7.54
C PHE A 67 2.21 -24.37 -7.25
N GLU A 68 2.34 -23.89 -6.00
CA GLU A 68 3.41 -23.00 -5.56
C GLU A 68 3.54 -21.75 -6.45
N GLY A 69 2.40 -21.16 -6.78
CA GLY A 69 2.28 -20.04 -7.72
C GLY A 69 2.99 -18.77 -7.26
N THR A 70 3.17 -17.85 -8.20
CA THR A 70 3.73 -16.51 -7.93
C THR A 70 2.81 -15.44 -8.49
N ARG A 71 2.58 -14.38 -7.71
CA ARG A 71 1.82 -13.21 -8.13
C ARG A 71 2.60 -11.95 -7.89
N ASN A 72 2.66 -11.10 -8.91
CA ASN A 72 3.18 -9.76 -8.82
C ASN A 72 2.05 -8.75 -9.07
N THR A 73 1.76 -7.91 -8.08
CA THR A 73 0.76 -6.85 -8.18
C THR A 73 1.44 -5.50 -8.06
N LEU A 74 1.41 -4.70 -9.12
CA LEU A 74 1.86 -3.31 -9.13
C LEU A 74 0.65 -2.39 -9.02
N ASN A 75 0.49 -1.75 -7.86
CA ASN A 75 -0.52 -0.73 -7.63
C ASN A 75 0.05 0.65 -7.94
N ILE A 76 -0.55 1.35 -8.89
CA ILE A 76 -0.26 2.76 -9.20
C ILE A 76 -1.33 3.59 -8.50
N GLN A 77 -0.93 4.44 -7.54
CA GLN A 77 -1.86 5.00 -6.56
C GLN A 77 -1.97 6.54 -6.52
N PRO A 78 -2.32 7.27 -7.60
CA PRO A 78 -2.38 8.72 -7.56
C PRO A 78 -3.27 9.24 -6.42
N VAL A 79 -2.74 10.21 -5.65
CA VAL A 79 -3.46 10.93 -4.60
C VAL A 79 -3.47 12.41 -4.94
N VAL A 80 -4.66 12.98 -5.10
CA VAL A 80 -4.86 14.37 -5.48
C VAL A 80 -5.76 15.07 -4.45
N PRO A 81 -5.20 15.96 -3.61
CA PRO A 81 -5.97 16.81 -2.71
C PRO A 81 -6.47 18.07 -3.43
N ILE A 82 -7.77 18.34 -3.30
CA ILE A 82 -8.47 19.50 -3.84
C ILE A 82 -9.04 20.30 -2.68
N LYS A 83 -8.74 21.59 -2.59
CA LYS A 83 -9.31 22.47 -1.57
C LYS A 83 -10.72 22.87 -2.00
N LEU A 84 -11.74 22.45 -1.25
CA LEU A 84 -13.14 22.81 -1.53
C LEU A 84 -13.54 24.11 -0.85
N SER A 85 -13.04 24.37 0.36
CA SER A 85 -13.23 25.62 1.10
C SER A 85 -12.05 25.89 2.03
N GLU A 86 -12.11 26.95 2.84
CA GLU A 86 -11.09 27.23 3.86
C GLU A 86 -10.92 26.10 4.88
N ASN A 87 -11.99 25.36 5.16
CA ASN A 87 -12.04 24.37 6.23
C ASN A 87 -12.24 22.94 5.72
N LEU A 88 -12.34 22.72 4.41
CA LEU A 88 -12.65 21.42 3.83
C LEU A 88 -11.77 21.10 2.61
N ASN A 89 -11.15 19.93 2.66
CA ASN A 89 -10.44 19.32 1.54
C ASN A 89 -11.21 18.10 1.02
N LEU A 90 -11.13 17.87 -0.28
CA LEU A 90 -11.47 16.63 -0.95
C LEU A 90 -10.18 15.94 -1.38
N ILE A 91 -9.90 14.76 -0.84
CA ILE A 91 -8.75 13.95 -1.23
C ILE A 91 -9.24 12.81 -2.10
N THR A 92 -8.85 12.80 -3.36
CA THR A 92 -9.14 11.70 -4.28
C THR A 92 -7.97 10.74 -4.34
N ARG A 93 -8.24 9.44 -4.28
CA ARG A 93 -7.26 8.37 -4.37
C ARG A 93 -7.72 7.36 -5.42
N TYR A 94 -6.84 7.02 -6.33
CA TYR A 94 -7.09 6.04 -7.38
C TYR A 94 -6.10 4.90 -7.20
N ILE A 95 -6.54 3.65 -7.29
CA ILE A 95 -5.67 2.47 -7.21
C ILE A 95 -5.87 1.67 -8.48
N PHE A 96 -4.83 1.65 -9.33
CA PHE A 96 -4.82 0.86 -10.56
C PHE A 96 -3.87 -0.34 -10.39
N PRO A 97 -4.39 -1.58 -10.30
CA PRO A 97 -3.57 -2.76 -10.15
C PRO A 97 -3.20 -3.33 -11.52
N VAL A 98 -1.90 -3.48 -11.77
CA VAL A 98 -1.36 -4.29 -12.86
C VAL A 98 -0.86 -5.60 -12.26
N ILE A 99 -1.49 -6.71 -12.63
CA ILE A 99 -1.16 -8.02 -12.08
C ILE A 99 -0.46 -8.86 -13.14
N THR A 100 0.52 -9.64 -12.71
CA THR A 100 1.02 -10.81 -13.45
C THR A 100 1.10 -11.97 -12.50
N GLN A 101 0.55 -13.11 -12.88
CA GLN A 101 0.58 -14.32 -12.08
C GLN A 101 0.95 -15.54 -12.93
N TYR A 102 1.57 -16.50 -12.25
CA TYR A 102 2.05 -17.75 -12.84
C TYR A 102 1.75 -18.92 -11.91
N ASN A 103 1.31 -20.05 -12.48
CA ASN A 103 0.97 -21.27 -11.73
C ASN A 103 -0.04 -21.03 -10.59
N ILE A 104 -1.09 -20.24 -10.82
CA ILE A 104 -2.14 -20.02 -9.81
C ILE A 104 -3.41 -20.78 -10.15
N THR A 105 -3.90 -20.66 -11.38
CA THR A 105 -5.16 -21.31 -11.79
C THR A 105 -4.94 -22.77 -12.16
N GLU A 106 -3.81 -23.07 -12.80
CA GLU A 106 -3.39 -24.43 -13.19
C GLU A 106 -1.87 -24.46 -13.48
N PRO A 107 -1.23 -25.65 -13.53
CA PRO A 107 0.19 -25.76 -13.85
C PRO A 107 0.52 -25.18 -15.24
N GLY A 108 1.54 -24.32 -15.29
CA GLY A 108 1.99 -23.65 -16.52
C GLY A 108 1.14 -22.45 -16.94
N SER A 109 0.05 -22.15 -16.24
CA SER A 109 -0.79 -21.00 -16.55
C SER A 109 -0.09 -19.68 -16.29
N LYS A 110 -0.42 -18.69 -17.12
CA LYS A 110 0.07 -17.32 -17.00
C LYS A 110 -1.05 -16.35 -17.32
N GLN A 111 -1.32 -15.43 -16.40
CA GLN A 111 -2.23 -14.31 -16.63
C GLN A 111 -1.50 -13.00 -16.36
N SER A 112 -1.82 -11.97 -17.14
CA SER A 112 -1.27 -10.62 -17.00
C SER A 112 -2.28 -9.62 -17.51
N GLY A 113 -2.45 -8.52 -16.80
CA GLY A 113 -3.43 -7.51 -17.17
C GLY A 113 -3.68 -6.47 -16.09
N LEU A 114 -4.51 -5.51 -16.44
CA LEU A 114 -5.14 -4.62 -15.48
C LEU A 114 -6.21 -5.40 -14.71
N SER A 115 -6.35 -5.06 -13.44
CA SER A 115 -7.44 -5.48 -12.56
C SER A 115 -8.35 -4.27 -12.27
N ASP A 116 -9.44 -4.52 -11.55
CA ASP A 116 -10.42 -3.49 -11.23
C ASP A 116 -9.80 -2.37 -10.40
N ALA A 117 -10.18 -1.14 -10.74
CA ALA A 117 -9.67 0.03 -10.04
C ALA A 117 -10.53 0.33 -8.81
N VAL A 118 -9.87 0.69 -7.71
CA VAL A 118 -10.55 1.24 -6.53
C VAL A 118 -10.33 2.74 -6.49
N VAL A 119 -11.41 3.50 -6.52
CA VAL A 119 -11.39 4.97 -6.48
C VAL A 119 -12.10 5.46 -5.23
N SER A 120 -11.42 6.25 -4.41
CA SER A 120 -11.97 6.80 -3.16
C SER A 120 -11.91 8.32 -3.16
N ALA A 121 -12.90 8.93 -2.50
CA ALA A 121 -12.94 10.35 -2.23
C ALA A 121 -13.15 10.56 -0.73
N PHE A 122 -12.27 11.33 -0.09
CA PHE A 122 -12.34 11.65 1.34
C PHE A 122 -12.59 13.14 1.52
N PHE A 123 -13.70 13.47 2.18
CA PHE A 123 -13.92 14.79 2.74
C PHE A 123 -13.21 14.88 4.08
N SER A 124 -12.27 15.81 4.22
CA SER A 124 -11.43 15.94 5.41
C SER A 124 -11.29 17.42 5.84
N PRO A 125 -11.41 17.73 7.15
CA PRO A 125 -11.17 19.08 7.65
C PRO A 125 -9.74 19.58 7.35
N SER A 126 -9.61 20.85 6.98
CA SER A 126 -8.29 21.40 6.62
C SER A 126 -7.35 21.63 7.80
N ASN A 127 -7.87 21.81 9.02
CA ASN A 127 -7.11 22.20 10.22
C ASN A 127 -7.05 21.08 11.27
N SER A 128 -6.49 19.93 10.89
CA SER A 128 -6.47 18.70 11.68
C SER A 128 -5.04 18.30 12.06
N GLU A 129 -4.37 19.10 12.91
CA GLU A 129 -2.93 18.91 13.21
C GLU A 129 -2.60 17.69 14.07
N LYS A 130 -3.43 17.38 15.08
CA LYS A 130 -3.21 16.25 16.00
C LYS A 130 -4.03 15.03 15.61
N PHE A 131 -5.28 15.25 15.20
CA PHE A 131 -6.21 14.22 14.78
C PHE A 131 -6.70 14.55 13.38
N THR A 132 -6.38 13.69 12.42
CA THR A 132 -6.81 13.78 11.03
C THR A 132 -7.79 12.68 10.75
N TRP A 133 -8.90 13.03 10.09
CA TRP A 133 -9.89 12.07 9.66
C TRP A 133 -10.49 12.49 8.32
N GLY A 134 -11.06 11.52 7.62
CA GLY A 134 -11.83 11.76 6.41
C GLY A 134 -12.82 10.65 6.16
N VAL A 135 -13.93 11.00 5.53
CA VAL A 135 -14.99 10.06 5.14
C VAL A 135 -15.47 10.39 3.74
N GLY A 136 -15.99 9.40 3.04
CA GLY A 136 -16.65 9.65 1.76
C GLY A 136 -16.92 8.36 1.00
N PRO A 137 -17.16 8.44 -0.31
CA PRO A 137 -17.47 7.28 -1.12
C PRO A 137 -16.19 6.56 -1.61
N VAL A 138 -16.35 5.27 -1.85
CA VAL A 138 -15.44 4.41 -2.60
C VAL A 138 -16.20 3.75 -3.74
N PHE A 139 -15.51 3.54 -4.86
CA PHE A 139 -16.02 2.91 -6.06
C PHE A 139 -15.07 1.79 -6.50
N LEU A 140 -15.65 0.68 -6.95
CA LEU A 140 -14.96 -0.37 -7.69
C LEU A 140 -15.32 -0.22 -9.16
N LEU A 141 -14.32 -0.08 -10.02
CA LEU A 141 -14.50 0.15 -11.44
C LEU A 141 -14.01 -1.07 -12.24
N PRO A 142 -14.89 -1.71 -13.04
CA PRO A 142 -14.56 -2.91 -13.80
C PRO A 142 -13.75 -2.56 -15.04
N ILE A 143 -12.48 -2.20 -14.85
CA ILE A 143 -11.55 -1.85 -15.93
C ILE A 143 -10.54 -2.96 -16.22
N GLY A 144 -10.76 -4.14 -15.62
CA GLY A 144 -9.90 -5.28 -15.80
C GLY A 144 -9.77 -5.68 -17.27
N SER A 145 -8.55 -6.08 -17.66
CA SER A 145 -8.25 -6.46 -19.04
C SER A 145 -8.09 -7.97 -19.24
N ASN A 146 -8.31 -8.75 -18.18
CA ASN A 146 -8.16 -10.20 -18.18
C ASN A 146 -9.15 -10.81 -17.19
N ASP A 147 -9.96 -11.75 -17.66
CA ASP A 147 -11.10 -12.33 -16.94
C ASP A 147 -10.74 -13.03 -15.62
N PHE A 148 -9.47 -13.46 -15.46
CA PHE A 148 -8.98 -14.07 -14.22
C PHE A 148 -8.53 -13.05 -13.16
N LEU A 149 -8.49 -11.78 -13.51
CA LEU A 149 -7.93 -10.70 -12.68
C LEU A 149 -8.98 -9.63 -12.33
N THR A 150 -10.23 -9.83 -12.74
CA THR A 150 -11.32 -8.87 -12.66
C THR A 150 -12.54 -9.53 -12.03
N THR A 151 -13.32 -8.74 -11.30
CA THR A 151 -14.67 -9.13 -10.87
C THR A 151 -15.71 -8.84 -11.95
N ASP A 152 -15.38 -7.92 -12.88
CA ASP A 152 -16.32 -7.33 -13.84
C ASP A 152 -17.58 -6.73 -13.19
N GLN A 153 -17.45 -6.33 -11.92
CA GLN A 153 -18.49 -5.66 -11.16
C GLN A 153 -18.16 -4.20 -10.95
N PHE A 154 -19.13 -3.33 -11.23
CA PHE A 154 -19.14 -1.97 -10.72
C PHE A 154 -19.76 -1.96 -9.33
N GLY A 155 -19.03 -1.38 -8.38
CA GLY A 155 -19.43 -1.32 -6.99
C GLY A 155 -19.28 0.06 -6.36
N VAL A 156 -20.02 0.27 -5.28
CA VAL A 156 -20.00 1.51 -4.50
C VAL A 156 -20.11 1.21 -3.01
N GLY A 157 -19.56 2.09 -2.19
CA GLY A 157 -19.86 2.08 -0.76
C GLY A 157 -19.10 3.15 0.01
N PRO A 158 -19.14 3.12 1.35
CA PRO A 158 -18.49 4.09 2.20
C PRO A 158 -17.01 3.75 2.45
N THR A 159 -16.21 4.78 2.66
CA THR A 159 -14.83 4.69 3.14
C THR A 159 -14.59 5.73 4.22
N ALA A 160 -13.73 5.38 5.19
CA ALA A 160 -13.33 6.24 6.28
C ALA A 160 -11.87 6.01 6.64
N VAL A 161 -11.21 7.07 7.09
CA VAL A 161 -9.85 7.02 7.61
C VAL A 161 -9.74 7.94 8.82
N ALA A 162 -8.98 7.52 9.82
CA ALA A 162 -8.65 8.35 10.98
C ALA A 162 -7.25 8.03 11.48
N LEU A 163 -6.53 9.04 11.92
CA LEU A 163 -5.19 8.91 12.46
C LEU A 163 -4.82 10.03 13.42
N THR A 164 -3.81 9.76 14.24
CA THR A 164 -3.16 10.73 15.12
C THR A 164 -1.66 10.71 14.88
N GLN A 165 -1.03 11.88 14.97
CA GLN A 165 0.41 12.02 14.78
C GLN A 165 1.04 12.79 15.95
N THR A 166 1.93 12.13 16.69
CA THR A 166 2.56 12.70 17.88
C THR A 166 3.97 12.17 18.08
N ASN A 167 4.94 13.06 18.34
CA ASN A 167 6.32 12.70 18.67
C ASN A 167 6.96 11.66 17.72
N GLY A 168 6.81 11.85 16.41
CA GLY A 168 7.32 10.94 15.38
C GLY A 168 6.43 9.72 15.12
N TRP A 169 5.49 9.39 16.01
CA TRP A 169 4.53 8.32 15.79
C TRP A 169 3.32 8.77 14.98
N THR A 170 2.85 7.87 14.13
CA THR A 170 1.56 7.94 13.45
C THR A 170 0.81 6.64 13.73
N PHE A 171 -0.42 6.74 14.22
CA PHE A 171 -1.32 5.60 14.43
C PHE A 171 -2.63 5.90 13.71
N GLY A 172 -3.15 4.94 12.97
CA GLY A 172 -4.42 5.15 12.28
C GLY A 172 -5.01 3.88 11.71
N GLY A 173 -6.14 4.06 11.04
CA GLY A 173 -6.80 3.01 10.30
C GLY A 173 -7.62 3.57 9.15
N LEU A 174 -7.71 2.76 8.09
CA LEU A 174 -8.62 2.97 6.97
C LEU A 174 -9.59 1.81 6.90
N ILE A 175 -10.86 2.09 6.68
CA ILE A 175 -11.88 1.08 6.44
C ILE A 175 -12.72 1.47 5.22
N ASN A 176 -13.10 0.49 4.41
CA ASN A 176 -14.14 0.65 3.43
C ASN A 176 -14.99 -0.61 3.31
N GLN A 177 -16.20 -0.43 2.79
CA GLN A 177 -17.10 -1.49 2.39
C GLN A 177 -17.58 -1.15 0.98
N ILE A 178 -17.56 -2.14 0.09
CA ILE A 178 -18.01 -2.00 -1.30
C ILE A 178 -19.06 -3.07 -1.57
N TRP A 179 -20.15 -2.68 -2.22
CA TRP A 179 -21.15 -3.59 -2.76
C TRP A 179 -21.22 -3.45 -4.28
N SER A 180 -21.34 -4.56 -5.02
CA SER A 180 -21.70 -4.54 -6.44
C SER A 180 -23.08 -3.93 -6.61
N VAL A 181 -23.26 -3.18 -7.70
CA VAL A 181 -24.53 -2.53 -8.07
C VAL A 181 -24.93 -2.92 -9.50
N SER A 182 -23.95 -3.14 -10.36
CA SER A 182 -24.14 -3.55 -11.74
C SER A 182 -22.86 -4.19 -12.25
N GLY A 183 -22.95 -5.07 -13.24
CA GLY A 183 -21.79 -5.70 -13.85
C GLY A 183 -22.22 -6.87 -14.69
N ASP A 184 -21.29 -7.77 -14.95
CA ASP A 184 -21.59 -9.04 -15.62
C ASP A 184 -22.45 -9.94 -14.72
N GLU A 185 -23.62 -10.37 -15.22
CA GLU A 185 -24.55 -11.24 -14.48
C GLU A 185 -24.04 -12.67 -14.34
N ASP A 186 -23.07 -13.09 -15.17
CA ASP A 186 -22.43 -14.41 -15.08
C ASP A 186 -21.31 -14.44 -14.00
N ARG A 187 -20.99 -13.27 -13.41
CA ARG A 187 -19.99 -13.13 -12.35
C ARG A 187 -20.65 -13.01 -10.98
N GLN A 188 -19.95 -13.46 -9.95
CA GLN A 188 -20.41 -13.31 -8.57
C GLN A 188 -20.49 -11.84 -8.17
N ASP A 189 -21.53 -11.52 -7.40
CA ASP A 189 -21.64 -10.24 -6.73
C ASP A 189 -20.48 -10.01 -5.75
N VAL A 190 -20.22 -8.74 -5.47
CA VAL A 190 -19.16 -8.30 -4.56
C VAL A 190 -19.79 -7.66 -3.34
N SER A 191 -19.46 -8.16 -2.15
CA SER A 191 -19.75 -7.48 -0.89
C SER A 191 -18.48 -7.52 -0.06
N GLN A 192 -17.59 -6.55 -0.25
CA GLN A 192 -16.22 -6.63 0.25
C GLN A 192 -15.90 -5.53 1.26
N MET A 193 -15.47 -5.94 2.44
CA MET A 193 -14.87 -5.10 3.46
C MET A 193 -13.36 -5.08 3.30
N PHE A 194 -12.75 -3.90 3.45
CA PHE A 194 -11.30 -3.74 3.59
C PHE A 194 -10.99 -2.91 4.83
N PHE A 195 -10.15 -3.44 5.72
CA PHE A 195 -9.68 -2.78 6.92
C PHE A 195 -8.15 -2.79 7.00
N GLN A 196 -7.57 -1.61 7.21
CA GLN A 196 -6.13 -1.41 7.25
C GLN A 196 -5.73 -0.54 8.45
N PRO A 197 -5.48 -1.14 9.63
CA PRO A 197 -4.81 -0.44 10.71
C PRO A 197 -3.32 -0.31 10.40
N PHE A 198 -2.73 0.84 10.75
CA PHE A 198 -1.31 1.12 10.50
C PHE A 198 -0.66 1.89 11.65
N ILE A 199 0.63 1.66 11.81
CA ILE A 199 1.52 2.36 12.73
C ILE A 199 2.82 2.69 12.00
N VAL A 200 3.32 3.92 12.19
CA VAL A 200 4.60 4.37 11.65
C VAL A 200 5.33 5.18 12.71
N TYR A 201 6.63 4.98 12.84
CA TYR A 201 7.53 5.84 13.60
C TYR A 201 8.56 6.45 12.65
N ASN A 202 8.57 7.78 12.57
CA ASN A 202 9.53 8.54 11.79
C ASN A 202 10.60 9.15 12.68
N TRP A 203 11.87 8.92 12.34
CA TRP A 203 12.99 9.64 12.90
C TRP A 203 13.13 11.02 12.25
N LYS A 204 13.85 11.91 12.92
CA LYS A 204 14.21 13.23 12.39
C LYS A 204 15.03 13.20 11.10
N SER A 205 15.56 12.04 10.72
CA SER A 205 16.25 11.86 9.43
C SER A 205 15.30 11.79 8.23
N GLY A 206 13.99 11.65 8.45
CA GLY A 206 13.01 11.32 7.41
C GLY A 206 12.93 9.82 7.09
N SER A 207 13.72 8.99 7.76
CA SER A 207 13.55 7.54 7.76
C SER A 207 12.50 7.12 8.79
N GLY A 208 11.99 5.90 8.68
CA GLY A 208 11.04 5.37 9.63
C GLY A 208 10.91 3.86 9.58
N ILE A 209 10.24 3.31 10.58
CA ILE A 209 9.70 1.95 10.55
C ILE A 209 8.19 2.03 10.65
N GLY A 210 7.50 1.06 10.09
CA GLY A 210 6.07 0.96 10.22
C GLY A 210 5.59 -0.47 10.13
N ALA A 211 4.30 -0.64 10.35
CA ALA A 211 3.61 -1.87 10.06
C ALA A 211 2.15 -1.57 9.75
N ASN A 212 1.54 -2.40 8.91
CA ASN A 212 0.11 -2.39 8.73
C ASN A 212 -0.44 -3.81 8.62
N ILE A 213 -1.72 -3.96 8.96
CA ILE A 213 -2.51 -5.13 8.59
C ILE A 213 -3.34 -4.73 7.37
N GLU A 214 -3.56 -5.64 6.43
CA GLU A 214 -4.51 -5.53 5.33
C GLU A 214 -5.48 -6.69 5.46
N TRP A 215 -6.68 -6.43 5.97
CA TRP A 215 -7.73 -7.41 6.09
C TRP A 215 -8.80 -7.14 5.04
N THR A 216 -9.04 -8.12 4.17
CA THR A 216 -10.13 -8.11 3.21
C THR A 216 -11.09 -9.24 3.56
N GLN A 217 -12.40 -8.99 3.50
CA GLN A 217 -13.44 -10.00 3.66
C GLN A 217 -14.50 -9.79 2.60
N ASN A 218 -14.75 -10.80 1.76
CA ASN A 218 -15.91 -10.84 0.89
C ASN A 218 -17.03 -11.63 1.57
N TRP A 219 -18.18 -11.00 1.77
CA TRP A 219 -19.35 -11.57 2.42
C TRP A 219 -20.16 -12.47 1.48
N GLU A 220 -20.10 -12.24 0.16
CA GLU A 220 -20.78 -13.09 -0.83
C GLU A 220 -20.11 -14.46 -0.93
N THR A 221 -18.78 -14.49 -1.01
CA THR A 221 -18.02 -15.75 -1.09
C THR A 221 -17.68 -16.34 0.29
N SER A 222 -17.87 -15.57 1.37
CA SER A 222 -17.40 -15.89 2.71
C SER A 222 -15.87 -16.12 2.80
N GLU A 223 -15.10 -15.58 1.85
CA GLU A 223 -13.65 -15.68 1.82
C GLU A 223 -12.99 -14.39 2.31
N GLY A 224 -11.89 -14.53 3.06
CA GLY A 224 -11.15 -13.40 3.61
C GLY A 224 -9.64 -13.60 3.53
N THR A 225 -8.89 -12.51 3.48
CA THR A 225 -7.43 -12.53 3.53
C THR A 225 -6.90 -11.53 4.54
N ILE A 226 -5.85 -11.89 5.28
CA ILE A 226 -5.19 -11.05 6.27
C ILE A 226 -3.69 -11.04 6.00
N TRP A 227 -3.16 -9.86 5.69
CA TRP A 227 -1.74 -9.64 5.48
C TRP A 227 -1.14 -8.77 6.58
N PHE A 228 0.03 -9.14 7.10
CA PHE A 228 0.85 -8.31 7.96
C PHE A 228 2.09 -7.84 7.22
N ASN A 229 2.33 -6.52 7.21
CA ASN A 229 3.38 -5.89 6.42
C ASN A 229 4.24 -4.96 7.30
N PRO A 230 5.30 -5.46 7.97
CA PRO A 230 6.29 -4.60 8.59
C PRO A 230 7.17 -3.95 7.52
N THR A 231 7.52 -2.68 7.70
CA THR A 231 8.21 -1.90 6.67
C THR A 231 9.27 -0.97 7.25
N PHE A 232 10.27 -0.68 6.42
CA PHE A 232 11.23 0.41 6.59
C PHE A 232 10.94 1.45 5.52
N SER A 233 11.05 2.72 5.89
CA SER A 233 10.84 3.85 4.97
C SER A 233 12.00 4.83 5.04
N ALA A 234 12.30 5.49 3.92
CA ALA A 234 13.28 6.56 3.86
C ALA A 234 12.88 7.60 2.81
N VAL A 235 12.84 8.86 3.22
CA VAL A 235 12.72 9.99 2.31
C VAL A 235 14.09 10.31 1.71
N SER A 236 14.12 10.57 0.41
CA SER A 236 15.32 10.97 -0.31
C SER A 236 14.95 11.93 -1.46
N ALA A 237 15.95 12.39 -2.21
CA ALA A 237 15.77 13.28 -3.33
C ALA A 237 16.72 12.94 -4.48
N MET A 238 16.22 13.05 -5.72
CA MET A 238 17.01 12.98 -6.94
C MET A 238 16.88 14.32 -7.66
N GLY A 239 17.89 15.18 -7.51
CA GLY A 239 17.79 16.58 -7.92
C GLY A 239 16.69 17.30 -7.14
N LYS A 240 15.73 17.91 -7.85
CA LYS A 240 14.57 18.60 -7.24
C LYS A 240 13.42 17.65 -6.89
N GLN A 241 13.43 16.42 -7.41
CA GLN A 241 12.36 15.45 -7.20
C GLN A 241 12.55 14.74 -5.87
N LYS A 242 11.68 15.02 -4.91
CA LYS A 242 11.64 14.29 -3.64
C LYS A 242 10.87 12.98 -3.82
N PHE A 243 11.31 11.93 -3.13
CA PHE A 243 10.62 10.66 -3.12
C PHE A 243 10.77 9.96 -1.78
N GLN A 244 9.92 8.96 -1.53
CA GLN A 244 10.09 8.03 -0.41
C GLN A 244 10.16 6.60 -0.95
N LEU A 245 11.12 5.84 -0.43
CA LEU A 245 11.20 4.41 -0.62
C LEU A 245 10.66 3.72 0.63
N VAL A 246 9.78 2.73 0.45
CA VAL A 246 9.31 1.84 1.51
C VAL A 246 9.58 0.41 1.08
N ILE A 247 10.19 -0.39 1.95
CA ILE A 247 10.46 -1.81 1.69
C ILE A 247 10.09 -2.65 2.90
N GLY A 248 9.67 -3.89 2.68
CA GLY A 248 9.40 -4.81 3.78
C GLY A 248 8.91 -6.17 3.31
N PRO A 249 9.00 -7.20 4.16
CA PRO A 249 8.34 -8.47 3.89
C PRO A 249 6.82 -8.33 4.03
N ARG A 250 6.10 -9.29 3.44
CA ARG A 250 4.65 -9.47 3.61
C ARG A 250 4.41 -10.88 4.12
N PHE A 251 3.58 -10.99 5.15
CA PHE A 251 3.20 -12.27 5.73
C PHE A 251 1.70 -12.47 5.53
N ASN A 252 1.32 -13.53 4.84
CA ASN A 252 -0.07 -13.91 4.67
C ASN A 252 -0.50 -14.74 5.89
N LEU A 253 -1.23 -14.10 6.80
CA LEU A 253 -1.62 -14.69 8.08
C LEU A 253 -2.82 -15.63 7.90
N ASP A 254 -3.74 -15.26 7.01
CA ASP A 254 -4.97 -15.99 6.73
C ASP A 254 -5.44 -15.73 5.31
N ALA A 255 -5.88 -16.78 4.61
CA ALA A 255 -6.40 -16.75 3.25
C ALA A 255 -7.03 -18.11 2.93
N PRO A 256 -7.95 -18.20 1.94
CA PRO A 256 -8.39 -19.49 1.41
C PRO A 256 -7.20 -20.28 0.88
N ASP A 257 -7.26 -21.61 0.94
CA ASP A 257 -6.13 -22.49 0.60
C ASP A 257 -5.57 -22.22 -0.82
N GLY A 258 -6.44 -21.95 -1.79
CA GLY A 258 -6.03 -21.62 -3.17
C GLY A 258 -5.40 -20.23 -3.36
N ALA A 259 -5.49 -19.35 -2.37
CA ALA A 259 -5.00 -17.96 -2.44
C ALA A 259 -3.95 -17.63 -1.36
N ARG A 260 -3.69 -18.57 -0.44
CA ARG A 260 -2.68 -18.40 0.60
C ARG A 260 -1.28 -18.42 0.00
N ALA A 261 -0.49 -17.40 0.35
CA ALA A 261 0.91 -17.29 -0.04
C ALA A 261 1.80 -17.66 1.15
N ASP A 262 2.94 -18.30 0.89
CA ASP A 262 3.91 -18.62 1.93
C ASP A 262 4.69 -17.37 2.40
N LEU A 263 5.04 -16.50 1.46
CA LEU A 263 5.81 -15.28 1.72
C LEU A 263 5.56 -14.24 0.63
N GLY A 264 5.69 -12.96 0.97
CA GLY A 264 5.77 -11.90 -0.01
C GLY A 264 6.81 -10.84 0.33
N GLY A 265 7.10 -9.99 -0.66
CA GLY A 265 7.88 -8.78 -0.53
C GLY A 265 7.06 -7.57 -0.99
N ARG A 266 7.30 -6.42 -0.36
CA ARG A 266 6.74 -5.13 -0.74
C ARG A 266 7.86 -4.13 -1.00
N ALA A 267 7.75 -3.43 -2.11
CA ALA A 267 8.52 -2.23 -2.40
C ALA A 267 7.58 -1.12 -2.86
N VAL A 268 7.73 0.08 -2.31
CA VAL A 268 6.92 1.25 -2.69
C VAL A 268 7.85 2.40 -2.99
N LEU A 269 7.69 2.99 -4.18
CA LEU A 269 8.33 4.24 -4.54
C LEU A 269 7.26 5.33 -4.64
N ILE A 270 7.36 6.36 -3.81
CA ILE A 270 6.38 7.45 -3.75
C ILE A 270 7.01 8.71 -4.30
N PHE A 271 6.54 9.16 -5.47
CA PHE A 271 6.92 10.47 -6.00
C PHE A 271 6.03 11.56 -5.42
N LEU A 272 6.66 12.71 -5.15
CA LEU A 272 6.04 13.87 -4.54
C LEU A 272 6.03 15.03 -5.52
N PHE A 273 4.86 15.64 -5.71
CA PHE A 273 4.73 16.76 -6.63
C PHE A 273 4.38 18.04 -5.85
N PRO A 274 4.95 19.19 -6.26
CA PRO A 274 4.49 20.46 -5.74
C PRO A 274 3.00 20.65 -6.08
N LYS A 275 2.30 21.38 -5.23
CA LYS A 275 0.97 21.92 -5.57
C LYS A 275 1.10 23.07 -6.57
#